data_AF-A0A8J5I615-F1
#
_entry.id   AF-A0A8J5I615-F1
#
_cell.length_a   1.000
_cell.length_b   1.000
_cell.length_c   1.000
_cell.angle_alpha   90.00
_cell.angle_beta   90.00
_cell.angle_gamma   90.00
#
_symmetry.space_group_name_H-M   'P 1'
#
loop_
_entity.id
_entity.type
_entity.pdbx_description
1 polymer ?
#
loop_
_entity_poly.entity_id
_entity_poly.type
_entity_poly.pdbx_seq_one_letter_code
_entity_poly.pdbx_strand_id
1 'polypeptide(L)'
;MAAAASAAPVTSSSLPSRRGSSPALCPIHASSPLPRFLRGGGRRVTSSSFRSSRCGYPPSAALASRKSFVCSSSTSPVTSPSSSPLPSALLFDCDGVLVDTEKDGHRVSFNETFAERELGVSWDVQLYGELLKIGGGKERMTAYFNKTGWPAKAPKTEEERKDFIASLHKRKTDLFMALIEKKLLPLRPGVERLIDETLSKGVKVAVCSTSNEKAAIYLLAAETLGVDPASCVVVEDSAIGLSAAKAAGMKCIITKSGYTAEEDFVTADAVFDCIGDPPEARFDLSFCANLLQKQYVS
;
A
#
# COMPACT_ATOMS: atom_id res chain seq x y z
N MET A 1 47.17 49.65 -0.41
CA MET A 1 47.85 50.57 -1.35
C MET A 1 48.30 49.76 -2.55
N ALA A 2 48.12 50.29 -3.76
CA ALA A 2 48.39 49.69 -5.08
C ALA A 2 47.47 48.49 -5.43
N ALA A 3 47.00 48.26 -6.66
CA ALA A 3 47.32 48.83 -7.96
C ALA A 3 46.10 48.72 -8.90
N ALA A 4 45.97 49.67 -9.83
CA ALA A 4 45.14 49.53 -11.03
C ALA A 4 45.93 48.76 -12.10
N ALA A 5 45.29 47.85 -12.83
CA ALA A 5 45.83 47.29 -14.06
C ALA A 5 44.70 47.08 -15.09
N SER A 6 45.02 47.55 -16.30
CA SER A 6 44.22 47.71 -17.51
C SER A 6 43.82 46.38 -18.16
N ALA A 7 42.71 46.45 -18.90
CA ALA A 7 42.15 45.42 -19.77
C ALA A 7 43.05 45.05 -20.96
N ALA A 8 42.87 43.82 -21.45
CA ALA A 8 43.27 43.34 -22.77
C ALA A 8 42.06 42.64 -23.44
N PRO A 9 41.89 42.71 -24.78
CA PRO A 9 40.70 42.25 -25.48
C PRO A 9 40.79 40.76 -25.84
N VAL A 10 39.67 40.04 -25.73
CA VAL A 10 39.56 38.66 -26.20
C VAL A 10 38.92 38.64 -27.58
N THR A 11 39.70 38.20 -28.56
CA THR A 11 39.32 38.01 -29.96
C THR A 11 38.42 36.80 -30.15
N SER A 12 37.44 36.96 -31.05
CA SER A 12 36.52 35.94 -31.53
C SER A 12 37.23 34.88 -32.38
N SER A 13 37.02 33.59 -32.05
CA SER A 13 37.38 32.46 -32.91
C SER A 13 36.13 31.66 -33.23
N SER A 14 35.72 31.74 -34.49
CA SER A 14 34.71 30.93 -35.15
C SER A 14 35.18 29.47 -35.29
N LEU A 15 34.29 28.53 -34.96
CA LEU A 15 34.44 27.10 -35.26
C LEU A 15 33.22 26.60 -36.07
N PRO A 16 33.39 25.57 -36.92
CA PRO A 16 32.54 25.36 -38.08
C PRO A 16 31.32 24.49 -37.81
N SER A 17 30.26 24.75 -38.57
CA SER A 17 29.04 23.95 -38.64
C SER A 17 29.32 22.51 -39.10
N ARG A 18 29.12 21.53 -38.23
CA ARG A 18 28.98 20.13 -38.64
C ARG A 18 27.53 19.83 -38.97
N ARG A 19 27.27 19.60 -40.27
CA ARG A 19 26.05 18.96 -40.77
C ARG A 19 26.00 17.53 -40.23
N GLY A 20 25.04 17.26 -39.36
CA GLY A 20 24.68 15.92 -38.91
C GLY A 20 23.48 15.42 -39.70
N SER A 21 23.69 14.37 -40.47
CA SER A 21 22.71 13.68 -41.30
C SER A 21 21.63 13.00 -40.44
N SER A 22 20.36 13.17 -40.81
CA SER A 22 19.23 12.38 -40.29
C SER A 22 19.40 10.89 -40.60
N PRO A 23 19.15 9.99 -39.64
CA PRO A 23 18.74 8.63 -39.95
C PRO A 23 17.21 8.54 -40.03
N ALA A 24 16.78 7.78 -41.03
CA ALA A 24 15.40 7.58 -41.46
C ALA A 24 14.50 6.93 -40.40
N LEU A 25 13.24 7.36 -40.39
CA LEU A 25 12.11 6.72 -39.73
C LEU A 25 11.77 5.41 -40.44
N CYS A 26 11.84 4.28 -39.73
CA CYS A 26 11.22 3.03 -40.17
C CYS A 26 9.69 3.09 -39.92
N PRO A 27 8.84 2.71 -40.89
CA PRO A 27 7.40 2.64 -40.69
C PRO A 27 7.01 1.32 -40.01
N ILE A 28 6.40 1.41 -38.84
CA ILE A 28 5.76 0.29 -38.15
C ILE A 28 4.45 -0.06 -38.87
N HIS A 29 4.40 -1.31 -39.34
CA HIS A 29 3.24 -1.95 -39.95
C HIS A 29 2.12 -2.20 -38.92
N ALA A 30 0.90 -2.16 -39.43
CA ALA A 30 -0.35 -2.31 -38.72
C ALA A 30 -0.71 -3.76 -38.37
N SER A 31 -1.57 -3.87 -37.34
CA SER A 31 -2.67 -4.84 -37.19
C SER A 31 -2.36 -6.31 -36.85
N SER A 32 -2.86 -6.73 -35.69
CA SER A 32 -3.48 -8.06 -35.49
C SER A 32 -4.49 -8.01 -34.33
N PRO A 33 -5.71 -8.58 -34.48
CA PRO A 33 -6.80 -8.47 -33.52
C PRO A 33 -6.77 -9.54 -32.41
N LEU A 34 -7.32 -9.18 -31.24
CA LEU A 34 -7.51 -10.04 -30.07
C LEU A 34 -8.56 -11.16 -30.30
N PRO A 35 -8.43 -12.35 -29.68
CA PRO A 35 -9.44 -13.40 -29.79
C PRO A 35 -10.68 -13.12 -28.92
N ARG A 36 -11.86 -13.28 -29.53
CA ARG A 36 -13.17 -13.34 -28.86
C ARG A 36 -13.26 -14.59 -27.97
N PHE A 37 -13.52 -14.40 -26.67
CA PHE A 37 -13.95 -15.48 -25.78
C PHE A 37 -15.42 -15.83 -26.04
N LEU A 38 -15.65 -17.11 -26.35
CA LEU A 38 -16.98 -17.72 -26.50
C LEU A 38 -17.62 -17.91 -25.11
N ARG A 39 -18.79 -17.30 -24.90
CA ARG A 39 -19.71 -17.66 -23.80
C ARG A 39 -20.40 -18.98 -24.15
N GLY A 40 -20.03 -20.06 -23.48
CA GLY A 40 -20.79 -21.32 -23.43
C GLY A 40 -21.64 -21.38 -22.18
N GLY A 41 -22.96 -21.41 -22.35
CA GLY A 41 -23.93 -21.52 -21.27
C GLY A 41 -24.23 -22.97 -20.86
N GLY A 42 -24.76 -23.08 -19.63
CA GLY A 42 -25.78 -24.07 -19.25
C GLY A 42 -25.29 -25.43 -18.78
N ARG A 43 -25.55 -25.73 -17.50
CA ARG A 43 -26.60 -26.71 -17.11
C ARG A 43 -26.82 -26.71 -15.59
N ARG A 44 -28.08 -26.46 -15.20
CA ARG A 44 -28.69 -26.90 -13.95
C ARG A 44 -28.77 -28.43 -13.95
N VAL A 45 -28.52 -29.05 -12.80
CA VAL A 45 -29.14 -30.33 -12.44
C VAL A 45 -29.68 -30.22 -11.02
N THR A 46 -30.92 -30.66 -10.88
CA THR A 46 -31.81 -30.59 -9.74
C THR A 46 -31.67 -31.78 -8.80
N SER A 47 -32.05 -31.53 -7.55
CA SER A 47 -32.47 -32.41 -6.44
C SER A 47 -32.91 -33.87 -6.70
N SER A 48 -32.55 -34.75 -5.75
CA SER A 48 -33.44 -35.74 -5.09
C SER A 48 -32.67 -36.37 -3.90
N SER A 49 -33.03 -36.09 -2.63
CA SER A 49 -34.03 -36.75 -1.76
C SER A 49 -33.77 -38.22 -1.37
N PHE A 50 -33.45 -38.38 -0.08
CA PHE A 50 -33.93 -39.39 0.89
C PHE A 50 -33.86 -40.89 0.58
N ARG A 51 -33.19 -41.63 1.47
CA ARG A 51 -33.81 -42.76 2.21
C ARG A 51 -33.04 -43.14 3.47
N SER A 52 -33.78 -43.24 4.57
CA SER A 52 -33.34 -43.85 5.83
C SER A 52 -33.59 -45.36 5.82
N SER A 53 -32.88 -46.12 6.65
CA SER A 53 -33.31 -47.43 7.15
C SER A 53 -32.55 -47.77 8.45
N ARG A 54 -33.30 -48.31 9.42
CA ARG A 54 -32.97 -48.49 10.84
C ARG A 54 -32.23 -49.80 11.15
N CYS A 55 -31.54 -49.75 12.30
CA CYS A 55 -31.37 -50.73 13.39
C CYS A 55 -31.66 -52.23 13.18
N GLY A 56 -30.73 -53.05 13.70
CA GLY A 56 -30.97 -54.41 14.18
C GLY A 56 -29.80 -54.94 15.05
N TYR A 57 -30.05 -55.14 16.34
CA TYR A 57 -29.34 -56.02 17.31
C TYR A 57 -30.26 -57.25 17.56
N PRO A 58 -29.96 -58.31 18.37
CA PRO A 58 -28.79 -58.75 19.20
C PRO A 58 -28.48 -60.29 18.94
N PRO A 59 -27.95 -61.19 19.83
CA PRO A 59 -27.53 -61.06 21.25
C PRO A 59 -26.24 -61.78 21.77
N SER A 60 -25.74 -61.20 22.88
CA SER A 60 -25.24 -61.72 24.18
C SER A 60 -24.50 -63.08 24.33
N ALA A 61 -23.31 -63.03 24.95
CA ALA A 61 -22.80 -64.07 25.86
C ALA A 61 -21.78 -63.49 26.87
N ALA A 62 -21.59 -64.18 28.00
CA ALA A 62 -21.32 -63.63 29.32
C ALA A 62 -19.86 -63.59 29.82
N LEU A 63 -19.63 -62.65 30.75
CA LEU A 63 -18.85 -62.66 32.01
C LEU A 63 -17.56 -63.51 32.12
N ALA A 64 -16.42 -62.82 32.31
CA ALA A 64 -15.34 -63.25 33.21
C ALA A 64 -14.55 -62.03 33.72
N SER A 65 -14.65 -61.77 35.02
CA SER A 65 -13.94 -60.69 35.72
C SER A 65 -12.50 -61.12 36.05
N ARG A 66 -11.52 -60.42 35.48
CA ARG A 66 -10.11 -60.46 35.91
C ARG A 66 -9.73 -59.06 36.40
N LYS A 67 -9.46 -58.94 37.70
CA LYS A 67 -8.87 -57.74 38.30
C LYS A 67 -7.40 -57.66 37.88
N SER A 68 -7.09 -56.75 36.96
CA SER A 68 -5.72 -56.30 36.68
C SER A 68 -5.52 -54.92 37.31
N PHE A 69 -4.61 -54.85 38.28
CA PHE A 69 -4.09 -53.60 38.82
C PHE A 69 -3.26 -52.93 37.73
N VAL A 70 -3.74 -51.80 37.18
CA VAL A 70 -2.97 -50.97 36.24
C VAL A 70 -2.45 -49.77 37.03
N CYS A 71 -1.12 -49.66 37.10
CA CYS A 71 -0.43 -48.51 37.68
C CYS A 71 -0.58 -47.31 36.72
N SER A 72 -1.45 -46.38 37.07
CA SER A 72 -1.63 -45.12 36.34
C SER A 72 -0.46 -44.19 36.64
N SER A 73 0.56 -44.19 35.78
CA SER A 73 1.51 -43.09 35.70
C SER A 73 0.86 -41.99 34.87
N SER A 74 0.31 -40.99 35.56
CA SER A 74 -0.19 -39.76 34.95
C SER A 74 0.98 -38.88 34.51
N THR A 75 1.59 -39.21 33.37
CA THR A 75 2.38 -38.23 32.62
C THR A 75 1.41 -37.42 31.78
N SER A 76 1.04 -36.24 32.30
CA SER A 76 0.39 -35.21 31.49
C SER A 76 1.26 -34.94 30.26
N PRO A 77 0.73 -34.98 29.02
CA PRO A 77 1.49 -34.53 27.88
C PRO A 77 1.78 -33.04 28.11
N VAL A 78 3.07 -32.69 28.06
CA VAL A 78 3.50 -31.29 27.96
C VAL A 78 2.89 -30.78 26.66
N THR A 79 1.80 -30.03 26.78
CA THR A 79 1.19 -29.33 25.66
C THR A 79 2.21 -28.32 25.14
N SER A 80 2.79 -28.62 23.98
CA SER A 80 3.40 -27.62 23.11
C SER A 80 2.43 -26.43 22.99
N PRO A 81 2.90 -25.17 23.04
CA PRO A 81 2.01 -24.02 22.94
C PRO A 81 1.19 -24.17 21.66
N SER A 82 -0.14 -24.15 21.80
CA SER A 82 -1.05 -24.22 20.68
C SER A 82 -0.76 -23.03 19.78
N SER A 83 -0.16 -23.27 18.60
CA SER A 83 0.01 -22.21 17.62
C SER A 83 -1.37 -21.69 17.24
N SER A 84 -1.64 -20.42 17.53
CA SER A 84 -2.84 -19.70 17.08
C SER A 84 -3.02 -19.92 15.57
N PRO A 85 -4.26 -20.12 15.06
CA PRO A 85 -4.47 -20.16 13.63
C PRO A 85 -4.04 -18.83 13.02
N LEU A 86 -3.22 -18.89 11.97
CA LEU A 86 -2.79 -17.70 11.22
C LEU A 86 -4.01 -17.02 10.56
N PRO A 87 -3.91 -15.71 10.23
CA PRO A 87 -4.91 -15.05 9.40
C PRO A 87 -5.13 -15.79 8.09
N SER A 88 -6.34 -15.77 7.56
CA SER A 88 -6.61 -16.30 6.21
C SER A 88 -6.04 -15.39 5.12
N ALA A 89 -5.99 -14.08 5.40
CA ALA A 89 -5.35 -13.08 4.55
C ALA A 89 -4.81 -11.89 5.36
N LEU A 90 -3.70 -11.32 4.88
CA LEU A 90 -3.31 -9.95 5.19
C LEU A 90 -3.66 -9.03 4.02
N LEU A 91 -4.36 -7.94 4.31
CA LEU A 91 -4.74 -6.93 3.33
C LEU A 91 -4.00 -5.64 3.66
N PHE A 92 -3.21 -5.13 2.73
CA PHE A 92 -2.42 -3.91 2.92
C PHE A 92 -3.07 -2.76 2.17
N ASP A 93 -3.20 -1.60 2.79
CA ASP A 93 -3.31 -0.38 1.99
C ASP A 93 -1.99 -0.15 1.21
N CYS A 94 -2.05 0.68 0.17
CA CYS A 94 -0.91 1.02 -0.66
C CYS A 94 -0.21 2.28 -0.13
N ASP A 95 -0.91 3.41 -0.17
CA ASP A 95 -0.37 4.72 0.17
C ASP A 95 -0.23 4.83 1.69
N GLY A 96 0.92 5.29 2.17
CA GLY A 96 1.19 5.38 3.59
C GLY A 96 1.48 4.05 4.30
N VAL A 97 1.17 2.89 3.70
CA VAL A 97 1.48 1.55 4.28
C VAL A 97 2.64 0.86 3.57
N LEU A 98 2.51 0.53 2.28
CA LEU A 98 3.63 -0.08 1.55
C LEU A 98 4.76 0.93 1.40
N VAL A 99 4.39 2.18 1.15
CA VAL A 99 5.28 3.28 0.82
C VAL A 99 4.69 4.56 1.38
N ASP A 100 5.52 5.45 1.93
CA ASP A 100 5.09 6.79 2.32
C ASP A 100 5.00 7.72 1.08
N THR A 101 4.01 7.47 0.22
CA THR A 101 3.93 8.03 -1.14
C THR A 101 3.84 9.54 -1.16
N GLU A 102 3.14 10.15 -0.22
CA GLU A 102 3.07 11.61 -0.11
C GLU A 102 4.42 12.21 0.31
N LYS A 103 5.05 11.68 1.37
CA LYS A 103 6.29 12.23 1.95
C LYS A 103 7.51 11.97 1.06
N ASP A 104 7.65 10.75 0.54
CA ASP A 104 8.86 10.29 -0.15
C ASP A 104 8.69 10.21 -1.67
N GLY A 105 7.46 10.34 -2.18
CA GLY A 105 7.16 10.35 -3.61
C GLY A 105 6.68 11.72 -4.11
N HIS A 106 5.44 12.10 -3.75
CA HIS A 106 4.80 13.30 -4.30
C HIS A 106 5.57 14.58 -3.95
N ARG A 107 5.95 14.76 -2.69
CA ARG A 107 6.75 15.90 -2.24
C ARG A 107 8.09 15.99 -2.97
N VAL A 108 8.78 14.85 -3.12
CA VAL A 108 10.07 14.78 -3.84
C VAL A 108 9.88 15.21 -5.28
N SER A 109 8.87 14.71 -5.98
CA SER A 109 8.66 15.04 -7.39
C SER A 109 8.15 16.47 -7.62
N PHE A 110 7.48 17.10 -6.64
CA PHE A 110 7.25 18.55 -6.63
C PHE A 110 8.58 19.32 -6.58
N ASN A 111 9.43 18.99 -5.61
CA ASN A 111 10.72 19.68 -5.44
C ASN A 111 11.65 19.51 -6.63
N GLU A 112 11.72 18.32 -7.23
CA GLU A 112 12.46 18.10 -8.47
C GLU A 112 11.91 18.96 -9.61
N THR A 113 10.58 19.05 -9.74
CA THR A 113 9.96 19.93 -10.74
C THR A 113 10.31 21.39 -10.51
N PHE A 114 10.27 21.86 -9.27
CA PHE A 114 10.62 23.25 -8.93
C PHE A 114 12.10 23.55 -9.18
N ALA A 115 12.98 22.58 -8.92
CA ALA A 115 14.41 22.67 -9.20
C ALA A 115 14.69 22.69 -10.71
N GLU A 116 14.10 21.77 -11.50
CA GLU A 116 14.23 21.76 -12.97
C GLU A 116 13.76 23.06 -13.62
N ARG A 117 12.77 23.72 -13.02
CA ARG A 117 12.23 25.01 -13.49
C ARG A 117 12.93 26.22 -12.87
N GLU A 118 13.91 25.98 -12.00
CA GLU A 118 14.69 26.99 -11.28
C GLU A 118 13.79 28.03 -10.58
N LEU A 119 12.76 27.55 -9.86
CA LEU A 119 11.79 28.42 -9.20
C LEU A 119 12.27 28.94 -7.83
N GLY A 120 13.37 28.39 -7.31
CA GLY A 120 13.89 28.77 -5.99
C GLY A 120 12.99 28.35 -4.83
N VAL A 121 12.18 27.30 -5.02
CA VAL A 121 11.19 26.82 -4.06
C VAL A 121 11.47 25.36 -3.74
N SER A 122 11.35 25.00 -2.47
CA SER A 122 11.41 23.64 -1.98
C SER A 122 10.43 23.49 -0.81
N TRP A 123 9.68 22.39 -0.81
CA TRP A 123 8.78 22.01 0.27
C TRP A 123 9.44 20.92 1.11
N ASP A 124 9.81 21.27 2.34
CA ASP A 124 10.22 20.29 3.34
C ASP A 124 9.02 19.44 3.79
N VAL A 125 9.29 18.45 4.66
CA VAL A 125 8.26 17.50 5.11
C VAL A 125 7.14 18.23 5.84
N GLN A 126 7.47 19.17 6.72
CA GLN A 126 6.55 19.91 7.56
C GLN A 126 5.64 20.81 6.72
N LEU A 127 6.22 21.66 5.85
CA LEU A 127 5.47 22.55 4.96
C LEU A 127 4.58 21.76 4.01
N TYR A 128 5.05 20.62 3.46
CA TYR A 128 4.22 19.80 2.60
C TYR A 128 3.01 19.22 3.36
N GLY A 129 3.19 18.82 4.63
CA GLY A 129 2.09 18.39 5.49
C GLY A 129 1.03 19.47 5.72
N GLU A 130 1.44 20.73 5.84
CA GLU A 130 0.48 21.85 5.88
C GLU A 130 -0.25 22.03 4.55
N LEU A 131 0.47 21.91 3.42
CA LEU A 131 -0.08 22.05 2.08
C LEU A 131 -1.02 20.89 1.68
N LEU A 132 -0.87 19.71 2.26
CA LEU A 132 -1.77 18.57 2.02
C LEU A 132 -3.20 18.83 2.49
N LYS A 133 -3.41 19.75 3.44
CA LYS A 133 -4.73 20.21 3.87
C LYS A 133 -5.46 21.00 2.76
N ILE A 134 -4.73 21.41 1.72
CA ILE A 134 -5.28 22.00 0.51
C ILE A 134 -5.43 20.88 -0.54
N GLY A 135 -6.70 20.58 -0.87
CA GLY A 135 -7.02 19.50 -1.79
C GLY A 135 -6.44 19.75 -3.18
N GLY A 136 -5.80 18.73 -3.76
CA GLY A 136 -5.27 18.75 -5.12
C GLY A 136 -3.89 19.40 -5.30
N GLY A 137 -3.10 18.86 -6.24
CA GLY A 137 -1.73 19.28 -6.49
C GLY A 137 -1.59 20.65 -7.15
N LYS A 138 -2.57 21.07 -7.97
CA LYS A 138 -2.54 22.37 -8.65
C LYS A 138 -2.95 23.48 -7.70
N GLU A 139 -3.98 23.20 -6.92
CA GLU A 139 -4.61 24.08 -5.96
C GLU A 139 -3.61 24.39 -4.83
N ARG A 140 -2.87 23.40 -4.31
CA ARG A 140 -1.82 23.64 -3.31
C ARG A 140 -0.67 24.51 -3.84
N MET A 141 -0.21 24.30 -5.08
CA MET A 141 0.82 25.17 -5.68
C MET A 141 0.30 26.60 -5.84
N THR A 142 -0.94 26.75 -6.32
CA THR A 142 -1.57 28.06 -6.54
C THR A 142 -1.72 28.81 -5.22
N ALA A 143 -2.25 28.15 -4.19
CA ALA A 143 -2.41 28.72 -2.86
C ALA A 143 -1.06 29.09 -2.24
N TYR A 144 -0.04 28.22 -2.38
CA TYR A 144 1.31 28.50 -1.91
C TYR A 144 1.90 29.75 -2.55
N PHE A 145 1.88 29.88 -3.88
CA PHE A 145 2.43 31.06 -4.57
C PHE A 145 1.61 32.33 -4.34
N ASN A 146 0.29 32.23 -4.21
CA ASN A 146 -0.54 33.37 -3.83
C ASN A 146 -0.18 33.89 -2.43
N LYS A 147 0.16 33.00 -1.49
CA LYS A 147 0.53 33.35 -0.11
C LYS A 147 1.97 33.85 0.01
N THR A 148 2.92 33.22 -0.69
CA THR A 148 4.36 33.45 -0.51
C THR A 148 4.98 34.36 -1.57
N GLY A 149 4.24 34.65 -2.64
CA GLY A 149 4.75 35.36 -3.80
C GLY A 149 5.01 34.40 -4.96
N TRP A 150 4.64 34.83 -6.17
CA TRP A 150 4.89 34.05 -7.37
C TRP A 150 6.37 34.11 -7.76
N PRO A 151 6.98 32.98 -8.21
CA PRO A 151 8.37 32.96 -8.66
C PRO A 151 8.62 33.98 -9.79
N ALA A 152 9.83 34.52 -9.88
CA ALA A 152 10.17 35.53 -10.91
C ALA A 152 9.96 35.02 -12.36
N LYS A 153 10.09 33.70 -12.58
CA LYS A 153 9.88 33.04 -13.87
C LYS A 153 8.41 32.73 -14.18
N ALA A 154 7.50 32.97 -13.23
CA ALA A 154 6.08 32.73 -13.44
C ALA A 154 5.46 33.86 -14.29
N PRO A 155 4.42 33.55 -15.09
CA PRO A 155 3.66 34.56 -15.81
C PRO A 155 2.98 35.58 -14.90
N LYS A 156 2.59 36.72 -15.47
CA LYS A 156 1.98 37.83 -14.72
C LYS A 156 0.45 37.78 -14.74
N THR A 157 -0.15 37.26 -15.79
CA THR A 157 -1.61 37.20 -15.92
C THR A 157 -2.18 35.95 -15.24
N GLU A 158 -3.43 36.00 -14.79
CA GLU A 158 -4.07 34.87 -14.13
C GLU A 158 -4.26 33.67 -15.07
N GLU A 159 -4.62 33.90 -16.33
CA GLU A 159 -4.83 32.83 -17.31
C GLU A 159 -3.53 32.08 -17.60
N GLU A 160 -2.43 32.81 -17.86
CA GLU A 160 -1.13 32.19 -18.10
C GLU A 160 -0.60 31.48 -16.85
N ARG A 161 -0.91 31.99 -15.65
CA ARG A 161 -0.56 31.32 -14.39
C ARG A 161 -1.27 29.98 -14.23
N LYS A 162 -2.52 29.87 -14.66
CA LYS A 162 -3.27 28.61 -14.65
C LYS A 162 -2.61 27.57 -15.56
N ASP A 163 -2.21 27.97 -16.76
CA ASP A 163 -1.48 27.09 -17.69
C ASP A 163 -0.09 26.72 -17.16
N PHE A 164 0.60 27.68 -16.55
CA PHE A 164 1.88 27.44 -15.90
C PHE A 164 1.78 26.39 -14.79
N ILE A 165 0.81 26.53 -13.88
CA ILE A 165 0.51 25.55 -12.82
C ILE A 165 0.17 24.18 -13.39
N ALA A 166 -0.65 24.13 -14.44
CA ALA A 166 -0.98 22.88 -15.11
C ALA A 166 0.28 22.21 -15.69
N SER A 167 1.20 23.00 -16.27
CA SER A 167 2.47 22.48 -16.80
C SER A 167 3.40 21.93 -15.71
N LEU A 168 3.47 22.60 -14.55
CA LEU A 168 4.24 22.12 -13.39
C LEU A 168 3.65 20.83 -12.85
N HIS A 169 2.32 20.78 -12.69
CA HIS A 169 1.64 19.59 -12.21
C HIS A 169 1.86 18.40 -13.15
N LYS A 170 1.74 18.61 -14.46
CA LYS A 170 2.03 17.57 -15.46
C LYS A 170 3.45 17.04 -15.31
N ARG A 171 4.45 17.94 -15.23
CA ARG A 171 5.85 17.53 -15.10
C ARG A 171 6.10 16.78 -13.78
N LYS A 172 5.50 17.24 -12.68
CA LYS A 172 5.53 16.58 -11.38
C LYS A 172 4.95 15.17 -11.43
N THR A 173 3.88 14.95 -12.18
CA THR A 173 3.29 13.63 -12.42
C THR A 173 4.25 12.76 -13.23
N ASP A 174 4.81 13.27 -14.33
CA ASP A 174 5.77 12.52 -15.14
C ASP A 174 7.00 12.07 -14.30
N LEU A 175 7.53 12.96 -13.45
CA LEU A 175 8.65 12.64 -12.55
C LEU A 175 8.27 11.63 -11.46
N PHE A 176 7.06 11.74 -10.90
CA PHE A 176 6.58 10.75 -9.92
C PHE A 176 6.51 9.35 -10.51
N MET A 177 5.98 9.21 -11.75
CA MET A 177 5.96 7.92 -12.45
C MET A 177 7.37 7.40 -12.70
N ALA A 178 8.30 8.27 -13.07
CA ALA A 178 9.71 7.90 -13.26
C ALA A 178 10.38 7.42 -11.96
N LEU A 179 10.03 7.98 -10.79
CA LEU A 179 10.53 7.51 -9.49
C LEU A 179 10.09 6.06 -9.22
N ILE A 180 8.82 5.73 -9.52
CA ILE A 180 8.28 4.38 -9.38
C ILE A 180 8.98 3.42 -10.35
N GLU A 181 9.06 3.77 -11.64
CA GLU A 181 9.69 2.94 -12.68
C GLU A 181 11.16 2.62 -12.37
N LYS A 182 11.88 3.59 -11.80
CA LYS A 182 13.28 3.44 -11.40
C LYS A 182 13.47 2.78 -10.03
N LYS A 183 12.38 2.41 -9.34
CA LYS A 183 12.39 1.83 -7.99
C LYS A 183 13.13 2.70 -6.96
N LEU A 184 13.00 4.02 -7.10
CA LEU A 184 13.63 4.99 -6.20
C LEU A 184 12.73 5.35 -5.00
N LEU A 185 11.50 4.84 -5.00
CA LEU A 185 10.54 5.03 -3.93
C LEU A 185 10.66 3.86 -2.93
N PRO A 186 11.16 4.09 -1.70
CA PRO A 186 11.46 3.01 -0.77
C PRO A 186 10.19 2.41 -0.16
N LEU A 187 10.21 1.11 0.09
CA LEU A 187 9.22 0.46 0.95
C LEU A 187 9.36 0.97 2.38
N ARG A 188 8.24 1.01 3.12
CA ARG A 188 8.30 1.28 4.55
C ARG A 188 8.98 0.12 5.30
N PRO A 189 9.68 0.39 6.42
CA PRO A 189 10.37 -0.64 7.18
C PRO A 189 9.45 -1.81 7.56
N GLY A 190 9.91 -3.03 7.32
CA GLY A 190 9.20 -4.28 7.62
C GLY A 190 8.17 -4.74 6.58
N VAL A 191 7.85 -3.93 5.55
CA VAL A 191 6.83 -4.30 4.54
C VAL A 191 7.23 -5.55 3.76
N GLU A 192 8.42 -5.54 3.16
CA GLU A 192 8.93 -6.69 2.39
C GLU A 192 9.01 -7.94 3.29
N ARG A 193 9.59 -7.80 4.48
CA ARG A 193 9.70 -8.86 5.48
C ARG A 193 8.36 -9.49 5.83
N LEU A 194 7.35 -8.67 6.16
CA LEU A 194 6.04 -9.19 6.58
C LEU A 194 5.31 -9.86 5.41
N ILE A 195 5.42 -9.32 4.20
CA ILE A 195 4.85 -9.92 2.99
C ILE A 195 5.50 -11.30 2.75
N ASP A 196 6.82 -11.39 2.78
CA ASP A 196 7.55 -12.64 2.59
C ASP A 196 7.21 -13.68 3.66
N GLU A 197 7.17 -13.27 4.94
CA GLU A 197 6.75 -14.13 6.05
C GLU A 197 5.34 -14.68 5.80
N THR A 198 4.41 -13.82 5.39
CA THR A 198 3.01 -14.16 5.12
C THR A 198 2.87 -15.16 3.98
N LEU A 199 3.51 -14.87 2.84
CA LEU A 199 3.50 -15.74 1.67
C LEU A 199 4.17 -17.09 1.96
N SER A 200 5.26 -17.11 2.73
CA SER A 200 5.95 -18.35 3.11
C SER A 200 5.10 -19.31 3.95
N LYS A 201 4.08 -18.78 4.64
CA LYS A 201 3.13 -19.56 5.45
C LYS A 201 1.84 -19.91 4.70
N GLY A 202 1.73 -19.56 3.43
CA GLY A 202 0.54 -19.82 2.62
C GLY A 202 -0.66 -18.94 2.98
N VAL A 203 -0.44 -17.85 3.72
CA VAL A 203 -1.46 -16.84 4.00
C VAL A 203 -1.60 -15.95 2.76
N LYS A 204 -2.84 -15.62 2.38
CA LYS A 204 -3.10 -14.80 1.19
C LYS A 204 -2.71 -13.35 1.46
N VAL A 205 -2.23 -12.66 0.44
CA VAL A 205 -1.90 -11.23 0.47
C VAL A 205 -2.68 -10.51 -0.62
N ALA A 206 -3.24 -9.35 -0.30
CA ALA A 206 -3.78 -8.42 -1.29
C ALA A 206 -3.46 -6.98 -0.92
N VAL A 207 -3.44 -6.12 -1.93
CA VAL A 207 -3.32 -4.66 -1.77
C VAL A 207 -4.68 -4.04 -2.06
N CYS A 208 -5.16 -3.21 -1.15
CA CYS A 208 -6.47 -2.59 -1.15
C CYS A 208 -6.32 -1.08 -0.97
N SER A 209 -6.25 -0.31 -2.05
CA SER A 209 -6.21 1.15 -1.96
C SER A 209 -7.62 1.73 -1.81
N THR A 210 -7.83 2.56 -0.80
CA THR A 210 -9.09 3.26 -0.55
C THR A 210 -8.91 4.75 -0.37
N SER A 211 -9.89 5.52 -0.85
CA SER A 211 -10.01 6.96 -0.59
C SER A 211 -11.37 7.32 0.00
N ASN A 212 -12.13 6.33 0.49
CA ASN A 212 -13.50 6.49 0.96
C ASN A 212 -13.84 5.48 2.07
N GLU A 213 -14.40 5.97 3.18
CA GLU A 213 -14.83 5.18 4.34
C GLU A 213 -15.90 4.12 4.00
N LYS A 214 -16.71 4.37 2.96
CA LYS A 214 -17.76 3.45 2.49
C LYS A 214 -17.27 2.50 1.39
N ALA A 215 -15.99 2.54 1.03
CA ALA A 215 -15.46 1.68 -0.01
C ALA A 215 -15.54 0.22 0.45
N ALA A 216 -16.29 -0.59 -0.30
CA ALA A 216 -16.38 -2.04 -0.07
C ALA A 216 -15.12 -2.80 -0.55
N ILE A 217 -13.96 -2.12 -0.67
CA ILE A 217 -12.75 -2.70 -1.27
C ILE A 217 -12.22 -3.89 -0.47
N TYR A 218 -12.26 -3.79 0.86
CA TYR A 218 -11.85 -4.88 1.76
C TYR A 218 -12.77 -6.09 1.64
N LEU A 219 -14.09 -5.87 1.57
CA LEU A 219 -15.06 -6.95 1.36
C LEU A 219 -14.88 -7.60 -0.02
N LEU A 220 -14.67 -6.80 -1.07
CA LEU A 220 -14.38 -7.31 -2.41
C LEU A 220 -13.10 -8.15 -2.44
N ALA A 221 -12.05 -7.72 -1.74
CA ALA A 221 -10.81 -8.48 -1.62
C ALA A 221 -11.04 -9.82 -0.90
N ALA A 222 -11.74 -9.82 0.24
CA ALA A 222 -12.07 -11.05 0.96
C ALA A 222 -12.91 -12.02 0.12
N GLU A 223 -13.93 -11.53 -0.58
CA GLU A 223 -14.76 -12.32 -1.49
C GLU A 223 -13.94 -12.93 -2.63
N THR A 224 -13.10 -12.11 -3.28
CA THR A 224 -12.25 -12.54 -4.40
C THR A 224 -11.23 -13.59 -3.95
N LEU A 225 -10.67 -13.42 -2.75
CA LEU A 225 -9.75 -14.37 -2.16
C LEU A 225 -10.48 -15.60 -1.60
N GLY A 226 -11.81 -15.58 -1.44
CA GLY A 226 -12.57 -16.66 -0.84
C GLY A 226 -12.19 -16.91 0.63
N VAL A 227 -12.11 -15.85 1.42
CA VAL A 227 -11.77 -15.90 2.86
C VAL A 227 -12.83 -15.19 3.70
N ASP A 228 -12.99 -15.61 4.96
CA ASP A 228 -13.89 -14.93 5.90
C ASP A 228 -13.26 -13.60 6.36
N PRO A 229 -13.97 -12.44 6.22
CA PRO A 229 -13.49 -11.17 6.73
C PRO A 229 -13.08 -11.19 8.21
N ALA A 230 -13.78 -11.96 9.06
CA ALA A 230 -13.44 -12.07 10.47
C ALA A 230 -12.09 -12.78 10.74
N SER A 231 -11.51 -13.41 9.72
CA SER A 231 -10.20 -14.06 9.74
C SER A 231 -9.11 -13.27 9.00
N CYS A 232 -9.42 -12.04 8.57
CA CYS A 232 -8.49 -11.14 7.89
C CYS A 232 -7.93 -10.09 8.85
N VAL A 233 -6.67 -9.71 8.61
CA VAL A 233 -6.05 -8.55 9.25
C VAL A 233 -5.69 -7.54 8.16
N VAL A 234 -6.13 -6.30 8.36
CA VAL A 234 -5.80 -5.15 7.52
C VAL A 234 -4.62 -4.40 8.13
N VAL A 235 -3.67 -3.97 7.30
CA VAL A 235 -2.63 -3.01 7.66
C VAL A 235 -2.95 -1.70 6.94
N GLU A 236 -3.17 -0.64 7.71
CA GLU A 236 -3.67 0.67 7.28
C GLU A 236 -2.85 1.80 7.90
N ASP A 237 -2.97 3.01 7.39
CA ASP A 237 -2.30 4.19 7.96
C ASP A 237 -3.26 5.33 8.30
N SER A 238 -4.50 5.33 7.79
CA SER A 238 -5.45 6.43 7.92
C SER A 238 -6.73 6.06 8.69
N ALA A 239 -7.40 7.05 9.29
CA ALA A 239 -8.66 6.88 10.00
C ALA A 239 -9.82 6.51 9.07
N ILE A 240 -9.78 6.98 7.81
CA ILE A 240 -10.75 6.60 6.77
C ILE A 240 -10.61 5.11 6.43
N GLY A 241 -9.37 4.69 6.21
CA GLY A 241 -9.03 3.30 5.92
C GLY A 241 -9.35 2.35 7.07
N LEU A 242 -9.01 2.77 8.30
CA LEU A 242 -9.42 2.11 9.54
C LEU A 242 -10.94 1.90 9.58
N SER A 243 -11.70 2.96 9.37
CA SER A 243 -13.17 2.91 9.40
C SER A 243 -13.72 1.92 8.37
N ALA A 244 -13.15 1.88 7.16
CA ALA A 244 -13.53 0.93 6.12
C ALA A 244 -13.19 -0.52 6.50
N ALA A 245 -12.01 -0.76 7.08
CA ALA A 245 -11.60 -2.09 7.56
C ALA A 245 -12.51 -2.60 8.70
N LYS A 246 -12.86 -1.71 9.66
CA LYS A 246 -13.79 -2.05 10.75
C LYS A 246 -15.21 -2.31 10.22
N ALA A 247 -15.69 -1.51 9.27
CA ALA A 247 -16.98 -1.71 8.62
C ALA A 247 -17.05 -3.04 7.85
N ALA A 248 -15.91 -3.52 7.32
CA ALA A 248 -15.79 -4.84 6.70
C ALA A 248 -15.73 -6.01 7.71
N GLY A 249 -15.76 -5.74 9.01
CA GLY A 249 -15.69 -6.77 10.06
C GLY A 249 -14.30 -7.35 10.27
N MET A 250 -13.25 -6.67 9.81
CA MET A 250 -11.87 -7.13 9.87
C MET A 250 -11.12 -6.58 11.09
N LYS A 251 -10.03 -7.26 11.47
CA LYS A 251 -9.04 -6.68 12.38
C LYS A 251 -8.18 -5.68 11.63
N CYS A 252 -7.80 -4.58 12.27
CA CYS A 252 -7.04 -3.51 11.65
C CYS A 252 -5.87 -3.10 12.53
N ILE A 253 -4.66 -3.17 11.97
CA ILE A 253 -3.43 -2.64 12.54
C ILE A 253 -3.11 -1.34 11.81
N ILE A 254 -2.86 -0.28 12.58
CA ILE A 254 -2.41 1.00 12.04
C ILE A 254 -0.89 1.08 12.07
N THR A 255 -0.28 1.44 10.95
CA THR A 255 1.10 1.87 10.84
C THR A 255 1.12 3.34 10.42
N LYS A 256 1.25 4.25 11.38
CA LYS A 256 1.19 5.71 11.15
C LYS A 256 2.16 6.12 10.02
N SER A 257 1.69 6.85 9.01
CA SER A 257 2.54 7.37 7.94
C SER A 257 3.01 8.79 8.26
N GLY A 258 3.80 9.40 7.35
CA GLY A 258 4.36 10.73 7.54
C GLY A 258 3.33 11.83 7.80
N TYR A 259 2.07 11.65 7.38
CA TYR A 259 1.04 12.68 7.49
C TYR A 259 -0.25 12.26 8.23
N THR A 260 -0.36 11.02 8.66
CA THR A 260 -1.54 10.50 9.39
C THR A 260 -1.30 10.31 10.88
N ALA A 261 -0.11 10.60 11.40
CA ALA A 261 0.29 10.27 12.77
C ALA A 261 -0.62 10.85 13.88
N GLU A 262 -1.26 11.98 13.60
CA GLU A 262 -2.15 12.73 14.50
C GLU A 262 -3.64 12.45 14.27
N GLU A 263 -3.99 11.49 13.38
CA GLU A 263 -5.38 11.08 13.19
C GLU A 263 -5.91 10.23 14.36
N ASP A 264 -7.24 10.09 14.44
CA ASP A 264 -7.91 9.31 15.47
C ASP A 264 -7.95 7.82 15.11
N PHE A 265 -7.20 7.03 15.86
CA PHE A 265 -7.10 5.57 15.71
C PHE A 265 -7.72 4.79 16.87
N VAL A 266 -8.63 5.38 17.65
CA VAL A 266 -9.24 4.75 18.85
C VAL A 266 -9.89 3.39 18.55
N THR A 267 -10.38 3.18 17.32
CA THR A 267 -11.06 1.92 16.92
C THR A 267 -10.12 0.87 16.31
N ALA A 268 -8.83 1.16 16.18
CA ALA A 268 -7.84 0.21 15.69
C ALA A 268 -7.62 -0.91 16.71
N ASP A 269 -7.30 -2.11 16.22
CA ASP A 269 -6.98 -3.24 17.10
C ASP A 269 -5.52 -3.18 17.58
N ALA A 270 -4.64 -2.50 16.84
CA ALA A 270 -3.29 -2.12 17.27
C ALA A 270 -2.79 -0.89 16.48
N VAL A 271 -1.86 -0.12 17.06
CA VAL A 271 -1.28 1.08 16.44
C VAL A 271 0.22 1.09 16.65
N PHE A 272 0.99 1.26 15.57
CA PHE A 272 2.44 1.33 15.54
C PHE A 272 2.93 2.49 14.66
N ASP A 273 4.20 2.86 14.83
CA ASP A 273 4.90 3.80 13.94
C ASP A 273 5.19 3.19 12.57
N CYS A 274 5.52 1.89 12.52
CA CYS A 274 5.75 1.11 11.30
C CYS A 274 5.64 -0.39 11.59
N ILE A 275 5.89 -1.25 10.59
CA ILE A 275 6.02 -2.70 10.79
C ILE A 275 7.40 -3.02 11.42
N GLY A 276 8.45 -2.42 10.85
CA GLY A 276 9.82 -2.49 11.34
C GLY A 276 10.58 -3.75 10.90
N ASP A 277 11.91 -3.64 10.88
CA ASP A 277 12.83 -4.74 10.60
C ASP A 277 13.70 -5.03 11.83
N PRO A 278 14.17 -6.28 12.04
CA PRO A 278 15.09 -6.59 13.14
C PRO A 278 16.33 -5.67 13.13
N PRO A 279 16.80 -5.20 14.29
CA PRO A 279 16.35 -5.55 15.65
C PRO A 279 15.17 -4.71 16.17
N GLU A 280 14.59 -3.84 15.33
CA GLU A 280 13.57 -2.86 15.70
C GLU A 280 12.16 -3.22 15.19
N ALA A 281 11.90 -4.50 14.90
CA ALA A 281 10.57 -4.95 14.47
C ALA A 281 9.50 -4.63 15.54
N ARG A 282 8.36 -4.09 15.10
CA ARG A 282 7.22 -3.77 15.98
C ARG A 282 6.23 -4.92 16.08
N PHE A 283 5.95 -5.57 14.94
CA PHE A 283 5.12 -6.76 14.89
C PHE A 283 5.50 -7.67 13.71
N ASP A 284 5.00 -8.91 13.76
CA ASP A 284 5.22 -9.96 12.78
C ASP A 284 3.91 -10.71 12.47
N LEU A 285 3.95 -11.76 11.65
CA LEU A 285 2.75 -12.54 11.33
C LEU A 285 2.17 -13.24 12.56
N SER A 286 3.01 -13.62 13.53
CA SER A 286 2.56 -14.25 14.76
C SER A 286 1.72 -13.30 15.61
N PHE A 287 2.08 -12.01 15.66
CA PHE A 287 1.26 -10.97 16.26
C PHE A 287 -0.11 -10.86 15.56
N CYS A 288 -0.13 -10.84 14.22
CA CYS A 288 -1.39 -10.80 13.47
C CYS A 288 -2.30 -11.99 13.80
N ALA A 289 -1.73 -13.20 13.96
CA ALA A 289 -2.49 -14.39 14.37
C ALA A 289 -3.08 -14.27 15.78
N ASN A 290 -2.31 -13.71 16.71
CA ASN A 290 -2.78 -13.49 18.08
C ASN A 290 -3.90 -12.43 18.16
N LEU A 291 -3.88 -11.43 17.27
CA LEU A 291 -4.89 -10.37 17.21
C LEU A 291 -6.31 -10.89 16.84
N LEU A 292 -6.38 -12.04 16.15
CA LEU A 292 -7.64 -12.70 15.79
C LEU A 292 -8.24 -13.51 16.94
N GLN A 293 -7.49 -13.75 18.01
CA GLN A 293 -8.02 -14.47 19.17
C GLN A 293 -9.09 -13.62 19.87
N LYS A 294 -10.27 -14.19 20.06
CA LYS A 294 -11.35 -13.54 20.80
C LYS A 294 -10.99 -13.47 22.28
N GLN A 295 -10.85 -12.26 22.81
CA GLN A 295 -10.93 -12.04 24.25
C GLN A 295 -12.41 -12.05 24.64
N TYR A 296 -12.88 -13.18 25.16
CA TYR A 296 -14.17 -13.23 25.82
C TYR A 296 -14.02 -12.60 27.20
N VAL A 297 -14.76 -11.52 27.46
CA VAL A 297 -14.96 -11.03 28.83
C VAL A 297 -16.09 -11.88 29.41
N SER A 298 -15.76 -12.69 30.42
CA SER A 298 -16.72 -13.51 31.18
C SER A 298 -17.68 -12.66 32.00
#